data_AF-A0AAN9UZK7-F1
#
_entry.id   AF-A0AAN9UZK7-F1
#
_cell.length_a   1.000
_cell.length_b   1.000
_cell.length_c   1.000
_cell.angle_alpha   90.00
_cell.angle_beta   90.00
_cell.angle_gamma   90.00
#
_symmetry.space_group_name_H-M   'P 1'
#
loop_
_entity.id
_entity.type
_entity.pdbx_description
1 polymer ?
#
loop_
_entity_poly.entity_id
_entity_poly.type
_entity_poly.pdbx_seq_one_letter_code
_entity_poly.pdbx_strand_id
1 'polypeptide(L)'
;MSKLDKATSGGRVVSFEEGKAFAEAHGAGFCEVSSKTRENVRTPFVEVVDQIVQNPELLPKPRGGGDTLNLGIDTSSISSACPC
;
A
#
# COMPACT_ATOMS: atom_id res chain seq x y z
N MET A 1 3.02 -9.38 -3.85
CA MET A 1 4.44 -9.70 -4.08
C MET A 1 5.04 -8.70 -5.07
N SER A 2 6.22 -8.13 -4.76
CA SER A 2 6.86 -7.06 -5.55
C SER A 2 8.06 -7.60 -6.36
N LYS A 3 8.46 -6.86 -7.40
CA LYS A 3 9.55 -7.16 -8.34
C LYS A 3 9.21 -8.25 -9.36
N LEU A 4 7.99 -8.24 -9.88
CA LEU A 4 7.53 -9.16 -10.94
C LEU A 4 8.48 -9.22 -12.15
N ASP A 5 9.16 -8.12 -12.47
CA ASP A 5 10.16 -8.03 -13.54
C ASP A 5 11.33 -9.01 -13.39
N LYS A 6 11.61 -9.50 -12.18
CA LYS A 6 12.64 -10.52 -11.95
C LYS A 6 12.21 -11.93 -12.37
N ALA A 7 10.93 -12.18 -12.65
CA ALA A 7 10.45 -13.47 -13.15
C ALA A 7 11.12 -13.83 -14.48
N THR A 8 11.19 -12.87 -15.40
CA THR A 8 11.79 -13.07 -16.72
C THR A 8 13.32 -13.17 -16.66
N SER A 9 13.95 -12.57 -15.65
CA SER A 9 15.41 -12.59 -15.46
C SER A 9 15.90 -13.75 -14.57
N GLY A 10 15.06 -14.72 -14.24
CA GLY A 10 15.43 -15.90 -13.44
C GLY A 10 15.62 -15.62 -11.94
N GLY A 11 15.23 -14.44 -11.44
CA GLY A 11 15.31 -14.09 -10.02
C GLY A 11 14.08 -14.47 -9.20
N ARG A 12 13.11 -15.18 -9.79
CA ARG A 12 11.90 -15.66 -9.11
C ARG A 12 12.23 -16.92 -8.32
N VAL A 13 11.91 -16.88 -7.02
CA VAL A 13 12.05 -18.01 -6.10
C VAL A 13 10.72 -18.54 -5.58
N VAL A 14 9.66 -17.73 -5.65
CA VAL A 14 8.30 -18.08 -5.23
C VAL A 14 7.43 -18.14 -6.48
N SER A 15 6.70 -19.25 -6.67
CA SER A 15 5.75 -19.36 -7.77
C SER A 15 4.51 -18.48 -7.52
N PHE A 16 3.77 -18.16 -8.58
CA PHE A 16 2.53 -17.41 -8.42
C PHE A 16 1.53 -18.18 -7.54
N GLU A 17 1.41 -19.49 -7.77
CA GLU A 17 0.49 -20.38 -7.05
C GLU A 17 0.82 -20.48 -5.57
N GLU A 18 2.11 -20.60 -5.22
CA GLU A 18 2.57 -20.64 -3.83
C GLU A 18 2.25 -19.33 -3.11
N GLY A 19 2.60 -18.19 -3.72
CA GLY A 19 2.34 -16.88 -3.14
C GLY A 19 0.84 -16.60 -2.97
N LYS A 20 0.03 -17.01 -3.95
CA LYS A 20 -1.43 -16.87 -3.92
C LYS A 20 -2.04 -17.76 -2.83
N ALA A 21 -1.69 -19.05 -2.79
CA ALA A 21 -2.22 -19.98 -1.80
C ALA A 21 -1.87 -19.55 -0.37
N PHE A 22 -0.66 -19.02 -0.15
CA PHE A 22 -0.27 -18.48 1.15
C PHE A 22 -1.14 -17.29 1.57
N ALA A 23 -1.38 -16.33 0.66
CA ALA A 23 -2.24 -15.18 0.96
C ALA A 23 -3.68 -15.61 1.29
N GLU A 24 -4.24 -16.52 0.48
CA GLU A 24 -5.59 -17.07 0.69
C GLU A 24 -5.72 -17.77 2.04
N ALA A 25 -4.71 -18.56 2.44
CA ALA A 25 -4.67 -19.24 3.74
C ALA A 25 -4.70 -18.27 4.94
N HIS A 26 -4.26 -17.03 4.73
CA HIS A 26 -4.25 -15.97 5.74
C HIS A 26 -5.39 -14.96 5.58
N GLY A 27 -6.34 -15.19 4.66
CA GLY A 27 -7.45 -14.28 4.40
C GLY A 27 -7.04 -12.94 3.78
N ALA A 28 -5.90 -12.91 3.08
CA ALA A 28 -5.37 -11.72 2.42
C ALA A 28 -5.53 -11.80 0.89
N GLY A 29 -5.61 -10.62 0.25
CA GLY A 29 -5.53 -10.52 -1.20
C GLY A 29 -4.10 -10.75 -1.72
N PHE A 30 -3.97 -11.17 -2.98
CA PHE A 30 -2.67 -11.38 -3.62
C PHE A 30 -2.62 -10.75 -5.01
N CYS A 31 -1.56 -9.97 -5.26
CA CYS A 31 -1.18 -9.52 -6.59
C CYS A 31 0.35 -9.50 -6.74
N GLU A 32 0.82 -9.68 -7.97
CA GLU A 32 2.23 -9.49 -8.31
C GLU A 32 2.43 -8.18 -9.06
N VAL A 33 3.39 -7.37 -8.62
CA VAL A 33 3.63 -6.03 -9.17
C VAL A 33 5.11 -5.78 -9.47
N SER A 34 5.38 -4.87 -10.40
CA SER A 34 6.71 -4.28 -10.58
C SER A 34 6.62 -2.77 -10.60
N SER A 35 7.21 -2.12 -9.59
CA SER A 35 7.37 -0.67 -9.58
C SER A 35 8.31 -0.17 -10.68
N LYS A 36 9.22 -1.03 -11.17
CA LYS A 36 10.20 -0.71 -12.22
C LYS A 36 9.54 -0.62 -13.59
N THR A 37 8.72 -1.61 -13.94
CA THR A 37 8.01 -1.66 -15.23
C THR A 37 6.61 -1.03 -15.17
N ARG A 38 6.17 -0.64 -13.95
CA ARG A 38 4.82 -0.16 -13.61
C ARG A 38 3.71 -1.20 -13.77
N GLU A 39 4.07 -2.45 -13.97
CA GLU A 39 3.13 -3.55 -14.12
C GLU A 39 2.35 -3.79 -12.83
N ASN A 40 1.01 -3.84 -12.95
CA ASN A 40 0.04 -4.10 -11.88
C ASN A 40 0.09 -3.18 -10.66
N VAL A 41 0.87 -2.09 -10.68
CA VAL A 41 1.07 -1.23 -9.51
C VAL A 41 -0.24 -0.60 -9.04
N ARG A 42 -1.17 -0.26 -9.95
CA ARG A 42 -2.45 0.37 -9.60
C ARG A 42 -3.42 -0.61 -8.91
N THR A 43 -3.39 -1.88 -9.31
CA THR A 43 -4.33 -2.92 -8.89
C THR A 43 -4.47 -3.03 -7.36
N PRO A 44 -3.39 -3.22 -6.57
CA PRO A 44 -3.53 -3.39 -5.12
C PRO A 44 -4.14 -2.16 -4.43
N PHE A 45 -3.88 -0.95 -4.93
CA PHE A 45 -4.45 0.26 -4.33
C PHE A 45 -5.96 0.33 -4.57
N VAL A 46 -6.41 0.00 -5.77
CA VAL A 46 -7.85 -0.02 -6.10
C VAL A 46 -8.55 -1.12 -5.32
N GLU A 47 -8.00 -2.34 -5.31
CA GLU A 47 -8.60 -3.48 -4.59
C GLU A 47 -8.73 -3.20 -3.08
N VAL A 48 -7.71 -2.62 -2.46
CA VAL A 48 -7.76 -2.27 -1.03
C VAL A 48 -8.78 -1.17 -0.77
N VAL A 49 -8.84 -0.12 -1.60
CA VAL A 49 -9.83 0.96 -1.44
C VAL A 49 -11.24 0.42 -1.63
N ASP A 50 -11.47 -0.39 -2.66
CA ASP A 50 -12.77 -1.00 -2.92
C ASP A 50 -13.21 -1.87 -1.73
N GLN A 51 -12.31 -2.68 -1.17
CA GLN A 51 -12.60 -3.48 0.03
C GLN A 51 -12.92 -2.59 1.24
N ILE A 52 -12.21 -1.49 1.46
CA ILE A 52 -12.51 -0.57 2.56
C ILE A 52 -13.89 0.07 2.38
N VAL A 53 -14.23 0.51 1.16
CA VAL A 53 -15.51 1.16 0.86
C VAL A 53 -16.68 0.18 0.98
N GLN A 54 -16.48 -1.09 0.63
CA GLN A 54 -17.47 -2.16 0.79
C GLN A 54 -17.76 -2.54 2.24
N ASN A 55 -16.89 -2.14 3.17
CA ASN A 55 -16.95 -2.45 4.61
C ASN A 55 -17.08 -1.14 5.41
N PRO A 56 -18.30 -0.58 5.55
CA PRO A 56 -18.53 0.76 6.11
C PRO A 56 -17.99 0.96 7.54
N GLU A 57 -17.81 -0.11 8.30
CA GLU A 57 -17.22 -0.11 9.64
C GLU A 57 -15.73 0.29 9.65
N LEU A 58 -15.03 0.15 8.52
CA LEU A 58 -13.64 0.57 8.34
C LEU A 58 -13.51 2.05 7.99
N LEU A 59 -14.61 2.69 7.58
CA LEU A 59 -14.61 4.11 7.29
C LEU A 59 -14.49 4.91 8.59
N PRO A 60 -13.71 5.99 8.61
CA PRO A 60 -13.64 6.85 9.77
C PRO A 60 -15.03 7.40 10.07
N LYS A 61 -15.50 7.20 11.31
CA LYS A 61 -16.65 7.98 11.80
C LYS A 61 -16.31 9.46 11.63
N PRO A 62 -17.25 10.31 11.16
CA PRO A 62 -17.01 11.73 11.09
C PRO A 62 -16.62 12.22 12.49
N ARG A 63 -15.34 12.56 12.67
CA ARG A 63 -14.84 13.15 13.90
C ARG A 63 -15.38 14.57 13.95
N GLY A 64 -16.46 14.79 14.69
CA GLY A 64 -16.79 16.13 15.17
C GLY A 64 -15.56 16.66 15.91
N GLY A 65 -15.05 17.82 15.47
CA GLY A 65 -13.76 18.43 15.82
C GLY A 65 -13.11 17.91 17.11
N GLY A 66 -12.28 16.88 16.99
CA GLY A 66 -11.41 16.43 18.07
C GLY A 66 -10.11 17.22 18.02
N ASP A 67 -9.76 17.81 19.17
CA ASP A 67 -8.60 18.61 19.56
C ASP A 67 -7.29 18.40 18.77
N THR A 68 -7.32 18.74 17.49
CA THR A 68 -6.17 18.72 16.57
C THR A 68 -5.97 20.14 16.10
N LEU A 69 -4.92 20.79 16.60
CA LEU A 69 -4.53 22.11 16.13
C LEU A 69 -3.83 21.94 14.78
N ASN A 70 -4.41 22.50 13.73
CA ASN A 70 -3.73 22.62 12.44
C ASN A 70 -2.67 23.71 12.55
N LEU A 71 -1.44 23.34 12.91
CA LEU A 71 -0.29 24.24 12.79
C LEU A 71 0.08 24.30 11.30
N GLY A 72 -0.56 25.22 10.58
CA GLY A 72 -0.18 25.58 9.21
C GLY A 72 1.27 26.05 9.22
N ILE A 73 2.20 25.14 8.97
CA ILE A 73 3.62 25.43 8.84
C ILE A 73 3.81 26.10 7.48
N ASP A 74 4.09 27.42 7.52
CA ASP A 74 4.62 28.14 6.38
C ASP A 74 6.04 27.66 6.13
N THR A 75 6.27 27.04 4.97
CA THR A 75 7.54 26.40 4.56
C THR A 75 8.70 27.36 4.34
N SER A 76 8.54 28.65 4.66
CA SER A 76 9.58 29.68 4.56
C SER A 76 10.67 29.58 5.63
N SER A 77 10.50 28.72 6.65
CA SER A 77 11.39 28.68 7.83
C SER A 77 11.99 27.30 8.15
N ILE A 78 11.86 26.29 7.27
CA ILE A 78 12.44 24.96 7.53
C ILE A 78 13.94 24.98 7.19
N SER A 79 14.77 25.45 8.12
CA SER A 79 16.19 25.14 8.14
C SER A 79 16.39 23.76 8.77
N SER A 80 16.81 22.80 7.94
CA SER A 80 17.55 21.56 8.27
C SER A 80 17.79 21.27 9.75
N ALA A 81 17.15 20.22 10.27
CA ALA A 81 17.65 19.50 11.44
C ALA A 81 17.36 18.00 11.30
N CYS A 82 18.40 17.23 11.00
CA CYS A 82 18.42 15.77 11.20
C CYS A 82 18.79 15.50 12.67
N PRO A 83 17.99 14.75 13.45
CA PRO A 83 18.50 14.02 14.59
C PRO A 83 18.94 12.63 14.13
N CYS A 84 20.18 12.29 14.48
CA CYS A 84 20.88 11.04 14.18
C CYS A 84 20.15 9.78 14.66
#